data_AF-A0A8J6QIU9-F1
#
_entry.id   AF-A0A8J6QIU9-F1
#
_cell.length_a   1.000
_cell.length_b   1.000
_cell.length_c   1.000
_cell.angle_alpha   90.00
_cell.angle_beta   90.00
_cell.angle_gamma   90.00
#
_symmetry.space_group_name_H-M   'P 1'
#
loop_
_entity.id
_entity.type
_entity.pdbx_description
1 polymer ?
#
loop_
_entity_poly.entity_id
_entity_poly.type
_entity_poly.pdbx_seq_one_letter_code
_entity_poly.pdbx_strand_id
1 'polypeptide(L)' 'TLNLSRLRGYQTGGTLHIIANNLVGFTTDSGDSRSTKYASDLAKGFEIPIIHVNADDPEACIAAVHLAYEYRKKFQKDVL' A
#
# COMPACT_ATOMS: atom_id res chain seq x y z
N THR A 1 8.56 -9.32 2.23
CA THR A 1 7.70 -10.02 1.24
C THR A 1 7.73 -9.36 -0.13
N LEU A 2 7.72 -8.02 -0.21
CA LEU A 2 7.68 -7.26 -1.47
C LEU A 2 8.74 -7.69 -2.51
N ASN A 3 9.95 -8.07 -2.08
CA ASN A 3 11.02 -8.55 -2.97
C ASN A 3 10.66 -9.83 -3.75
N LEU A 4 9.66 -10.59 -3.32
CA LEU A 4 9.22 -11.82 -3.98
C LEU A 4 8.17 -11.56 -5.07
N SER A 5 7.57 -10.36 -5.11
CA SER A 5 6.38 -10.05 -5.92
C SER A 5 6.53 -10.33 -7.42
N ARG A 6 7.75 -10.24 -7.96
CA ARG A 6 8.07 -10.47 -9.39
C ARG A 6 8.95 -11.69 -9.64
N LEU A 7 9.24 -12.50 -8.62
CA LEU A 7 10.08 -13.69 -8.78
C LEU A 7 9.28 -14.86 -9.35
N ARG A 8 9.86 -15.53 -10.36
CA ARG A 8 9.31 -16.77 -10.91
C ARG A 8 9.19 -17.81 -9.80
N GLY A 9 8.00 -18.39 -9.63
CA GLY A 9 7.69 -19.35 -8.57
C GLY A 9 7.11 -18.75 -7.29
N TYR A 10 7.15 -17.42 -7.12
CA TYR A 10 6.59 -16.73 -5.94
C TYR A 10 5.54 -15.67 -6.30
N GLN A 11 5.56 -15.16 -7.54
CA GLN A 11 4.62 -14.13 -7.97
C GLN A 11 3.15 -14.59 -7.89
N THR A 12 2.27 -13.69 -7.47
CA THR A 12 0.81 -13.94 -7.30
C THR A 12 -0.06 -13.11 -8.27
N GLY A 13 0.55 -12.47 -9.27
CA GLY A 13 -0.15 -11.54 -10.17
C GLY A 13 -0.46 -10.19 -9.52
N GLY A 14 0.37 -9.78 -8.55
CA GLY A 14 0.20 -8.57 -7.78
C GLY A 14 -0.64 -8.76 -6.51
N THR A 15 -0.30 -8.05 -5.45
CA THR A 15 -1.04 -7.99 -4.18
C THR A 15 -1.61 -6.60 -3.96
N LEU A 16 -2.89 -6.52 -3.56
CA LEU A 16 -3.49 -5.27 -3.07
C LEU A 16 -3.23 -5.18 -1.57
N HIS A 17 -2.45 -4.18 -1.17
CA HIS A 17 -2.09 -3.93 0.23
C HIS A 17 -2.97 -2.81 0.78
N ILE A 18 -3.34 -2.88 2.06
CA ILE A 18 -4.05 -1.81 2.75
C ILE A 18 -3.35 -1.58 4.08
N ILE A 19 -2.95 -0.33 4.34
CA ILE A 19 -2.45 0.10 5.65
C ILE A 19 -3.54 0.89 6.35
N ALA A 20 -4.13 0.30 7.41
CA ALA A 20 -5.02 1.03 8.32
C ALA A 20 -4.19 2.00 9.18
N ASN A 21 -3.88 3.17 8.63
CA ASN A 21 -2.94 4.12 9.21
C ASN A 21 -3.61 5.03 10.25
N ASN A 22 -3.77 4.54 11.47
CA ASN A 22 -4.26 5.30 12.64
C ASN A 22 -3.21 6.23 13.27
N LEU A 23 -2.03 6.39 12.66
CA LEU A 23 -0.93 7.28 13.08
C LEU A 23 -0.20 6.92 14.38
N VAL A 24 -0.57 5.83 15.06
CA VAL A 24 0.02 5.41 16.35
C VAL A 24 0.27 3.91 16.42
N GLY A 25 1.40 3.50 16.97
CA GLY A 25 1.71 2.11 17.30
C GLY A 25 1.76 1.93 18.81
N PHE A 26 0.70 1.37 19.40
CA PHE A 26 0.53 1.32 20.87
C PHE A 26 0.61 2.73 21.50
N THR A 27 1.73 3.08 22.14
CA THR A 27 1.97 4.42 22.71
C THR A 27 3.01 5.22 21.91
N THR A 28 3.49 4.70 20.78
CA THR A 28 4.53 5.31 19.96
C THR A 28 3.92 6.09 18.80
N ASP A 29 4.26 7.37 18.71
CA ASP A 29 3.81 8.24 17.64
C ASP A 29 4.55 7.98 16.32
N SER A 30 3.94 8.43 15.22
CA SER A 30 4.48 8.25 13.88
C SER A 30 5.92 8.75 13.69
N GLY A 31 6.31 9.85 14.35
CA GLY A 31 7.65 10.44 14.27
C GLY A 31 8.74 9.58 14.90
N ASP A 32 8.41 8.82 15.94
CA ASP A 32 9.34 7.90 16.61
C ASP A 32 9.31 6.48 15.99
N SER A 33 8.28 6.18 15.18
CA SER A 33 8.09 4.85 14.60
C SER A 33 8.91 4.56 13.34
N ARG A 34 9.28 5.61 12.57
CA ARG A 34 9.90 5.47 11.25
C ARG A 34 10.68 6.72 10.85
N SER A 35 11.65 6.54 9.95
CA SER A 35 12.46 7.64 9.40
C SER A 35 11.98 8.14 8.04
N THR A 36 10.82 7.67 7.57
CA THR A 36 10.21 8.04 6.29
C THR A 36 8.92 8.81 6.51
N LYS A 37 8.49 9.58 5.50
CA LYS A 37 7.30 10.43 5.61
C LYS A 37 6.02 9.60 5.81
N TYR A 38 5.86 8.55 5.02
CA TYR A 38 4.68 7.68 5.07
C TYR A 38 5.05 6.25 5.48
N ALA A 39 4.12 5.56 6.15
CA ALA A 39 4.26 4.13 6.48
C ALA A 39 4.39 3.26 5.21
N SER A 40 3.86 3.74 4.08
CA SER A 40 3.92 3.11 2.77
C SER A 40 5.27 3.26 2.04
N ASP A 41 6.20 4.07 2.55
CA ASP A 41 7.38 4.48 1.76
C ASP A 41 8.33 3.32 1.40
N LEU A 42 8.30 2.21 2.15
CA LEU A 42 9.03 0.99 1.79
C LEU A 42 8.61 0.43 0.42
N ALA A 43 7.35 0.63 0.01
CA ALA A 43 6.83 0.14 -1.26
C ALA A 43 7.43 0.88 -2.48
N LYS A 44 7.96 2.09 -2.27
CA LYS A 44 8.61 2.88 -3.34
C LYS A 44 9.82 2.16 -3.93
N GLY A 45 10.57 1.42 -3.11
CA GLY A 45 11.73 0.62 -3.56
C GLY A 45 11.38 -0.48 -4.56
N PHE A 46 10.09 -0.82 -4.72
CA PHE A 46 9.59 -1.85 -5.63
C PHE A 46 8.71 -1.28 -6.76
N GLU A 47 8.68 0.05 -6.92
CA GLU A 47 7.85 0.78 -7.89
C GLU A 47 6.36 0.43 -7.78
N ILE A 48 5.90 0.23 -6.55
CA ILE A 48 4.49 -0.02 -6.25
C ILE A 48 3.78 1.34 -6.20
N PRO A 49 2.72 1.57 -6.97
CA PRO A 49 1.92 2.78 -6.83
C PRO A 49 1.25 2.81 -5.45
N ILE A 50 1.25 4.00 -4.84
CA ILE A 50 0.73 4.23 -3.51
C ILE A 50 -0.43 5.22 -3.59
N ILE A 51 -1.57 4.87 -3.02
CA ILE A 51 -2.75 5.73 -2.91
C ILE A 51 -2.95 6.08 -1.43
N HIS A 52 -2.92 7.38 -1.12
CA HIS A 52 -3.31 7.87 0.20
C HIS A 52 -4.72 8.43 0.12
N VAL A 53 -5.59 7.98 1.01
CA VAL A 53 -6.99 8.40 1.08
C VAL A 53 -7.37 8.72 2.53
N ASN A 54 -8.22 9.72 2.71
CA ASN A 54 -8.77 10.07 4.02
C ASN A 54 -9.88 9.08 4.39
N ALA A 55 -9.75 8.40 5.53
CA ALA A 55 -10.74 7.43 5.99
C ALA A 55 -12.08 8.06 6.43
N ASP A 56 -12.10 9.38 6.70
CA ASP A 56 -13.33 10.12 6.99
C ASP A 56 -14.18 10.38 5.74
N ASP A 57 -13.69 10.01 4.54
CA ASP A 57 -14.43 10.04 3.28
C ASP A 57 -14.59 8.61 2.72
N PRO A 58 -15.68 7.90 3.08
CA PRO A 58 -15.93 6.53 2.62
C PRO A 58 -16.06 6.38 1.11
N GLU A 59 -16.60 7.39 0.41
CA GLU A 59 -16.75 7.35 -1.05
C GLU A 59 -15.38 7.41 -1.73
N ALA A 60 -14.48 8.27 -1.24
CA ALA A 60 -13.10 8.31 -1.71
C ALA A 60 -12.37 7.00 -1.41
N CYS A 61 -12.60 6.37 -0.26
CA CYS A 61 -12.03 5.05 0.05
C CYS A 61 -12.48 3.97 -0.95
N ILE A 62 -13.78 3.93 -1.28
CA ILE A 62 -14.31 3.00 -2.28
C ILE A 62 -13.68 3.27 -3.65
N ALA A 63 -13.57 4.54 -4.05
CA ALA A 63 -12.92 4.93 -5.31
C ALA A 63 -11.43 4.51 -5.36
N ALA A 64 -10.70 4.70 -4.26
CA ALA A 64 -9.30 4.29 -4.14
C ALA A 64 -9.12 2.77 -4.29
N VAL A 65 -9.98 1.97 -3.64
CA VAL A 65 -9.96 0.51 -3.77
C VAL A 65 -10.31 0.06 -5.17
N HIS A 66 -11.30 0.70 -5.82
CA HIS A 66 -11.63 0.42 -7.22
C HIS A 66 -10.45 0.70 -8.15
N LEU A 67 -9.77 1.84 -7.99
CA LEU A 67 -8.58 2.18 -8.77
C LEU A 67 -7.44 1.17 -8.55
N ALA A 68 -7.20 0.78 -7.29
CA ALA A 68 -6.19 -0.23 -6.96
C ALA A 68 -6.51 -1.59 -7.59
N TYR A 69 -7.77 -2.02 -7.52
CA TYR A 69 -8.22 -3.26 -8.14
C TYR A 69 -8.01 -3.25 -9.66
N GLU A 70 -8.40 -2.19 -10.36
CA GLU A 70 -8.22 -2.09 -11.81
C GLU A 70 -6.74 -2.03 -12.20
N TYR A 71 -5.90 -1.33 -11.43
CA TYR A 71 -4.44 -1.36 -11.62
C TYR A 71 -3.88 -2.78 -11.51
N ARG A 72 -4.20 -3.47 -10.41
CA ARG A 72 -3.75 -4.85 -10.18
C ARG A 72 -4.21 -5.76 -11.31
N LYS A 73 -5.49 -5.68 -11.70
CA LYS A 73 -6.05 -6.50 -12.79
C LYS A 73 -5.34 -6.25 -14.12
N LYS A 74 -5.09 -4.99 -14.47
CA LYS A 74 -4.46 -4.60 -15.74
C LYS A 74 -2.98 -4.93 -15.82
N PHE A 75 -2.23 -4.65 -14.75
CA PHE A 75 -0.77 -4.73 -14.77
C PHE A 75 -0.21 -5.97 -14.08
N GLN A 76 -1.03 -6.71 -13.31
CA GLN A 76 -0.61 -7.87 -12.52
C GLN A 76 0.56 -7.55 -11.57
N LYS A 77 0.53 -6.34 -10.98
CA LYS A 77 1.54 -5.80 -10.07
C LYS A 77 0.91 -5.39 -8.74
N ASP A 78 1.73 -5.38 -7.70
CA ASP A 78 1.34 -4.88 -6.38
C ASP A 78 0.89 -3.41 -6.45
N VAL A 79 -0.04 -3.05 -5.56
CA VAL A 79 -0.56 -1.69 -5.32
C VAL A 79 -0.84 -1.54 -3.83
N LEU A 80 -0.62 -0.35 -3.28
CA LEU A 80 -0.76 -0.07 -1.86
C LEU A 80 -1.61 1.17 -1.60
#